data_AF-A0A179ETZ4-F1
#
_entry.id   AF-A0A179ETZ4-F1
#
_cell.length_a   1.000
_cell.length_b   1.000
_cell.length_c   1.000
_cell.angle_alpha   90.00
_cell.angle_beta   90.00
_cell.angle_gamma   90.00
#
_symmetry.space_group_name_H-M   'P 1'
#
loop_
_entity.id
_entity.type
_entity.pdbx_description
1 polymer ?
#
loop_
_entity_poly.entity_id
_entity_poly.type
_entity_poly.pdbx_seq_one_letter_code
_entity_poly.pdbx_strand_id
1 'polypeptide(L)'
;MKKTTQLAEALQLIDTEDTVVLFLSMPHCSVCHAIEPRLQKLLTSFDIPALHLDAHEIPEVASTFEVLTVPVILIFHKGKEIARQARFIDLEKIEFLLTQITHTTDALNYEEIFNTKKG
;
A
#
# COMPACT_ATOMS: atom_id res chain seq x y z
N MET A 1 -2.04 11.21 -2.64
CA MET A 1 -0.77 10.56 -2.22
C MET A 1 0.24 11.65 -1.90
N LYS A 2 0.88 11.57 -0.74
CA LYS A 2 1.85 12.57 -0.27
C LYS A 2 3.26 12.16 -0.72
N LYS A 3 4.04 13.08 -1.30
CA LYS A 3 5.47 12.84 -1.57
C LYS A 3 6.26 13.08 -0.29
N THR A 4 7.22 12.22 0.02
CA THR A 4 8.15 12.44 1.14
C THR A 4 9.56 12.09 0.72
N THR A 5 10.52 12.76 1.36
CA THR A 5 11.96 12.57 1.18
C THR A 5 12.60 11.86 2.39
N GLN A 6 11.78 11.40 3.33
CA GLN A 6 12.24 10.81 4.59
C GLN A 6 11.76 9.36 4.72
N LEU A 7 12.70 8.41 4.70
CA LEU A 7 12.40 6.99 4.95
C LEU A 7 11.70 6.77 6.31
N ALA A 8 12.12 7.51 7.33
CA ALA A 8 11.55 7.43 8.67
C ALA A 8 10.04 7.68 8.71
N GLU A 9 9.52 8.58 7.86
CA GLU A 9 8.08 8.84 7.77
C GLU A 9 7.31 7.62 7.24
N ALA A 10 7.87 6.93 6.25
CA ALA A 10 7.26 5.71 5.73
C ALA A 10 7.24 4.59 6.78
N LEU A 11 8.36 4.39 7.48
CA LEU A 11 8.45 3.39 8.55
C LEU A 11 7.50 3.71 9.71
N GLN A 12 7.39 4.98 10.08
CA GLN A 12 6.47 5.42 11.13
C GLN A 12 5.02 5.13 10.74
N LEU A 13 4.59 5.48 9.52
CA LEU A 13 3.23 5.19 9.08
C LEU A 13 2.93 3.69 9.10
N ILE A 14 3.88 2.84 8.66
CA ILE A 14 3.70 1.38 8.67
C ILE A 14 3.44 0.85 10.09
N ASP A 15 4.04 1.48 11.11
CA ASP A 15 3.88 1.10 12.52
C ASP A 15 2.60 1.66 13.15
N THR A 16 2.21 2.88 12.78
CA THR A 16 1.09 3.58 13.43
C THR A 16 -0.27 3.38 12.77
N GLU A 17 -0.29 3.09 11.46
CA GLU A 17 -1.51 3.02 10.67
C GLU A 17 -1.89 1.57 10.35
N ASP A 18 -3.18 1.26 10.40
CA ASP A 18 -3.66 -0.10 10.13
C ASP A 18 -3.35 -0.55 8.70
N THR A 19 -3.41 0.36 7.73
CA THR A 19 -3.08 0.08 6.32
C THR A 19 -2.30 1.25 5.74
N VAL A 20 -1.25 0.95 4.97
CA VAL A 20 -0.42 1.96 4.30
C VAL A 20 -0.09 1.50 2.89
N VAL A 21 -0.15 2.43 1.94
CA VAL A 21 0.29 2.18 0.56
C VAL A 21 1.56 2.97 0.27
N LEU A 22 2.62 2.30 -0.14
CA LEU A 22 3.85 2.94 -0.60
C LEU A 22 3.98 2.77 -2.12
N PHE A 23 4.19 3.88 -2.81
CA PHE A 23 4.55 3.90 -4.24
C PHE A 23 6.02 4.32 -4.37
N LEU A 24 6.84 3.44 -4.92
CA LEU A 24 8.25 3.70 -5.20
C LEU A 24 8.46 3.93 -6.69
N SER A 25 9.14 5.03 -7.03
CA SER A 25 9.48 5.39 -8.41
C SER A 25 10.94 5.84 -8.54
N MET A 26 11.34 6.16 -9.76
CA MET A 26 12.57 6.92 -10.05
C MET A 26 12.30 7.93 -11.18
N PRO A 27 13.16 8.94 -11.37
CA PRO A 27 13.12 9.86 -12.51
C PRO A 27 13.21 9.12 -13.84
N HIS A 28 12.72 9.75 -14.91
CA HIS A 28 12.76 9.22 -16.27
C HIS A 28 12.08 7.84 -16.46
N CYS A 29 11.18 7.46 -15.56
CA CYS A 29 10.39 6.23 -15.63
C CYS A 29 9.03 6.49 -16.31
N SER A 30 8.90 6.13 -17.59
CA SER A 30 7.66 6.32 -18.37
C SER A 30 6.46 5.57 -17.79
N VAL A 31 6.69 4.34 -17.28
CA VAL A 31 5.63 3.53 -16.65
C VAL A 31 5.17 4.16 -15.34
N CYS A 32 6.07 4.76 -14.57
CA CYS A 32 5.73 5.43 -13.30
C CYS A 32 4.76 6.59 -13.56
N HIS A 33 5.03 7.43 -14.58
CA HIS A 33 4.14 8.53 -14.97
C HIS A 33 2.73 8.06 -15.38
N ALA A 34 2.60 6.84 -15.92
CA ALA A 34 1.31 6.27 -16.29
C ALA A 34 0.56 5.68 -15.08
N ILE A 35 1.28 5.10 -14.11
CA ILE A 35 0.70 4.40 -12.95
C ILE A 35 0.35 5.37 -11.82
N GLU A 36 1.23 6.33 -11.48
CA GLU A 36 1.05 7.28 -10.38
C GLU A 36 -0.35 7.94 -10.34
N PRO A 37 -0.83 8.59 -11.43
CA PRO A 37 -2.14 9.25 -11.40
C PRO A 37 -3.31 8.27 -11.27
N ARG A 38 -3.18 7.06 -11.81
CA ARG A 38 -4.23 6.03 -11.73
C ARG A 38 -4.32 5.45 -10.33
N LEU A 39 -3.17 5.17 -9.70
CA LEU A 39 -3.10 4.74 -8.31
C LEU A 39 -3.64 5.83 -7.39
N GLN A 40 -3.25 7.09 -7.58
CA GLN A 40 -3.77 8.20 -6.80
C GLN A 40 -5.30 8.31 -6.91
N LYS A 41 -5.85 8.15 -8.11
CA LYS A 41 -7.31 8.15 -8.31
C LYS A 41 -7.99 6.98 -7.59
N LEU A 42 -7.47 5.76 -7.71
CA LEU A 42 -7.98 4.59 -7.00
C LEU A 42 -8.03 4.83 -5.50
N LEU A 43 -6.94 5.34 -4.93
CA LEU A 43 -6.82 5.60 -3.50
C LEU A 43 -7.76 6.71 -3.00
N THR A 44 -8.36 7.54 -3.86
CA THR A 44 -9.37 8.51 -3.40
C THR A 44 -10.66 7.87 -2.89
N SER A 45 -10.91 6.61 -3.25
CA SER A 45 -12.04 5.82 -2.74
C SER A 45 -11.79 5.20 -1.37
N PHE A 46 -10.57 5.33 -0.82
CA PHE A 46 -10.15 4.70 0.43
C PHE A 46 -9.54 5.76 1.36
N ASP A 47 -9.90 5.73 2.65
CA ASP A 47 -9.26 6.58 3.66
C ASP A 47 -7.99 5.93 4.19
N ILE A 48 -6.98 5.79 3.31
CA ILE A 48 -5.72 5.10 3.60
C ILE A 48 -4.54 6.04 3.34
N PRO A 49 -3.61 6.18 4.30
CA PRO A 49 -2.38 6.93 4.07
C PRO A 49 -1.55 6.30 2.96
N ALA A 50 -1.15 7.13 2.00
CA ALA A 50 -0.33 6.71 0.89
C ALA A 50 0.84 7.67 0.66
N LEU A 51 2.03 7.09 0.55
CA LEU A 51 3.27 7.82 0.30
C LEU A 51 3.87 7.49 -1.06
N HIS A 52 4.45 8.51 -1.66
CA HIS A 52 5.30 8.40 -2.83
C HIS A 52 6.75 8.65 -2.41
N LEU A 53 7.59 7.64 -2.64
CA LEU A 53 9.03 7.65 -2.37
C LEU A 53 9.78 7.59 -3.69
N ASP A 54 10.68 8.53 -3.93
CA ASP A 54 11.61 8.47 -5.06
C ASP A 54 12.90 7.76 -4.63
N ALA A 55 13.15 6.58 -5.20
CA ALA A 55 14.32 5.77 -4.87
C ALA A 55 15.64 6.36 -5.41
N HIS A 56 15.59 7.33 -6.33
CA HIS A 56 16.77 8.09 -6.73
C HIS A 56 17.09 9.19 -5.71
N GLU A 57 16.07 9.85 -5.14
CA GLU A 57 16.27 10.88 -4.12
C GLU A 57 16.61 10.29 -2.76
N ILE A 58 16.03 9.13 -2.42
CA ILE A 58 16.25 8.42 -1.15
C ILE A 58 16.75 6.99 -1.44
N PRO A 59 18.03 6.79 -1.80
CA PRO A 59 18.53 5.45 -2.15
C PRO A 59 18.28 4.37 -1.09
N GLU A 60 18.23 4.77 0.19
CA GLU A 60 17.95 3.90 1.34
C GLU A 60 16.55 3.24 1.28
N VAL A 61 15.57 3.84 0.60
CA VAL A 61 14.24 3.20 0.45
C VAL A 61 14.34 1.96 -0.44
N ALA A 62 15.23 1.95 -1.42
CA ALA A 62 15.41 0.80 -2.31
C ALA A 62 15.99 -0.39 -1.55
N SER A 63 16.99 -0.15 -0.70
CA SER A 63 17.57 -1.21 0.15
C SER A 63 16.60 -1.67 1.25
N THR A 64 15.89 -0.74 1.89
CA THR A 64 14.99 -1.06 3.03
C THR A 64 13.81 -1.91 2.60
N PHE A 65 13.24 -1.62 1.43
CA PHE A 65 12.07 -2.34 0.91
C PHE A 65 12.40 -3.39 -0.16
N GLU A 66 13.69 -3.71 -0.33
CA GLU A 66 14.19 -4.67 -1.32
C GLU A 66 13.67 -4.40 -2.74
N VAL A 67 13.69 -3.12 -3.15
CA VAL A 67 13.19 -2.67 -4.45
C VAL A 67 14.34 -2.60 -5.46
N LEU A 68 14.34 -3.54 -6.40
CA LEU A 68 15.34 -3.65 -7.47
C LEU A 68 14.85 -3.11 -8.83
N THR A 69 13.58 -2.74 -8.93
CA THR A 69 12.95 -2.23 -10.16
C THR A 69 11.88 -1.21 -9.78
N VAL A 70 11.50 -0.34 -10.71
CA VAL A 70 10.36 0.57 -10.56
C VAL A 70 9.42 0.49 -11.78
N PRO A 71 8.14 0.87 -11.65
CA PRO A 71 7.45 1.23 -10.41
C PRO A 71 7.25 0.02 -9.48
N VAL A 72 7.15 0.29 -8.17
CA VAL A 72 6.71 -0.68 -7.17
C VAL A 72 5.59 -0.08 -6.31
N ILE A 73 4.57 -0.90 -6.03
CA ILE A 73 3.54 -0.60 -5.06
C ILE A 73 3.62 -1.65 -3.97
N LEU A 74 3.76 -1.20 -2.72
CA LEU A 74 3.73 -2.03 -1.52
C LEU A 74 2.50 -1.68 -0.71
N ILE A 75 1.84 -2.69 -0.18
CA ILE A 75 0.70 -2.53 0.70
C ILE A 75 1.04 -3.21 2.02
N PHE A 76 1.06 -2.40 3.07
CA PHE A 76 1.24 -2.86 4.44
C PHE A 76 -0.11 -2.86 5.14
N HIS A 77 -0.38 -3.90 5.92
CA HIS A 77 -1.53 -3.98 6.82
C HIS A 77 -1.06 -4.49 8.18
N LYS A 78 -1.35 -3.75 9.25
CA LYS A 78 -0.93 -4.03 10.63
C LYS A 78 0.58 -4.29 10.72
N GLY A 79 1.37 -3.38 10.15
CA GLY A 79 2.84 -3.44 10.12
C GLY A 79 3.44 -4.52 9.22
N LYS A 80 2.64 -5.31 8.49
CA LYS A 80 3.14 -6.39 7.63
C LYS A 80 2.90 -6.10 6.16
N GLU A 81 3.89 -6.36 5.33
CA GLU A 81 3.71 -6.34 3.88
C GLU A 81 2.77 -7.49 3.47
N ILE A 82 1.62 -7.16 2.91
CA ILE A 82 0.61 -8.14 2.47
C ILE A 82 0.50 -8.23 0.95
N ALA A 83 0.99 -7.22 0.22
CA ALA A 83 1.05 -7.26 -1.23
C ALA A 83 2.18 -6.40 -1.80
N ARG A 84 2.69 -6.87 -2.94
CA ARG A 84 3.72 -6.23 -3.75
C ARG A 84 3.35 -6.34 -5.22
N GLN A 85 3.41 -5.23 -5.94
CA GLN A 85 3.33 -5.17 -7.40
C GLN A 85 4.59 -4.47 -7.92
N ALA A 86 5.32 -5.09 -8.83
CA ALA A 86 6.59 -4.59 -9.34
C ALA A 86 6.65 -4.70 -10.85
N ARG A 87 7.05 -3.61 -11.53
CA ARG A 87 7.21 -3.49 -13.00
C ARG A 87 5.89 -3.60 -13.79
N PHE A 88 5.10 -4.64 -13.55
CA PHE A 88 3.76 -4.83 -14.10
C PHE A 88 2.76 -4.63 -12.97
N ILE A 89 1.95 -3.58 -13.07
CA ILE A 89 1.05 -3.16 -12.01
C ILE A 89 -0.38 -3.50 -12.40
N ASP A 90 -1.01 -4.33 -11.57
CA ASP A 90 -2.42 -4.69 -11.67
C ASP A 90 -3.24 -3.89 -10.64
N LEU A 91 -3.83 -2.78 -11.09
CA LEU A 91 -4.62 -1.89 -10.22
C LEU A 91 -5.93 -2.53 -9.77
N GLU A 92 -6.51 -3.44 -10.56
CA GLU A 92 -7.75 -4.14 -10.19
C GLU A 92 -7.49 -5.08 -9.00
N LYS A 93 -6.34 -5.77 -8.99
CA LYS A 93 -5.92 -6.57 -7.82
C LYS A 93 -5.69 -5.72 -6.57
N ILE A 94 -5.11 -4.54 -6.73
CA ILE A 94 -4.90 -3.60 -5.63
C ILE A 94 -6.25 -3.15 -5.07
N GLU A 95 -7.16 -2.70 -5.93
CA GLU A 95 -8.51 -2.29 -5.54
C GLU A 95 -9.24 -3.41 -4.80
N PHE A 96 -9.27 -4.62 -5.39
CA PHE A 96 -9.89 -5.78 -4.77
C PHE A 96 -9.32 -6.07 -3.38
N LEU A 97 -8.00 -6.09 -3.23
CA LEU A 97 -7.35 -6.32 -1.94
C LEU A 97 -7.72 -5.25 -0.92
N LEU A 98 -7.63 -3.97 -1.29
CA LEU A 98 -7.96 -2.86 -0.41
C LEU A 98 -9.42 -2.95 0.05
N THR A 99 -10.37 -3.22 -0.85
CA THR A 99 -11.77 -3.47 -0.52
C THR A 99 -11.90 -4.61 0.51
N GLN A 100 -11.20 -5.73 0.33
CA GLN A 100 -11.30 -6.83 1.30
C GLN A 100 -10.79 -6.42 2.69
N ILE A 101 -9.65 -5.74 2.79
CA ILE A 101 -9.03 -5.47 4.10
C ILE A 101 -9.65 -4.25 4.80
N THR A 102 -10.20 -3.26 4.08
CA THR A 102 -10.85 -2.09 4.70
C THR A 102 -12.29 -2.33 5.10
N HIS A 103 -13.01 -3.27 4.45
CA HIS A 103 -14.38 -3.63 4.84
C HIS A 103 -14.44 -4.73 5.93
N THR A 104 -13.30 -5.37 6.25
CA THR A 104 -13.25 -6.49 7.20
C THR A 104 -13.16 -6.04 8.67
N THR A 105 -12.97 -4.75 8.95
CA THR A 105 -12.88 -4.26 10.34
C THR A 105 -14.22 -4.32 11.10
N ASP A 106 -15.35 -4.44 10.39
CA ASP A 106 -16.68 -4.64 11.01
C ASP A 106 -17.16 -6.10 11.03
N ALA A 107 -16.47 -7.04 10.37
CA ALA A 107 -17.02 -8.38 10.08
C ALA A 107 -16.20 -9.57 10.64
N LEU A 108 -15.20 -9.35 11.49
CA LEU A 108 -14.56 -10.45 12.23
C LEU A 108 -15.16 -10.62 13.63
N ASN A 109 -16.49 -10.72 13.71
CA ASN A 109 -17.14 -11.38 14.84
C ASN A 109 -17.25 -12.88 14.51
N TYR A 110 -16.11 -13.58 14.50
CA TYR A 110 -16.08 -15.05 14.42
C TYR A 110 -16.90 -15.70 15.55
N GLU A 111 -17.04 -14.99 16.68
CA GLU A 111 -17.87 -15.36 17.82
C GLU A 111 -19.39 -15.37 17.49
N GLU A 112 -19.87 -14.58 16.53
CA GLU A 112 -21.30 -14.57 16.15
C GLU A 112 -21.70 -15.76 15.27
N ILE A 113 -20.75 -16.26 14.47
CA ILE A 113 -21.00 -17.37 13.54
C ILE A 113 -21.20 -18.69 14.30
N PHE A 114 -20.54 -18.87 15.45
CA PHE A 114 -20.61 -20.10 16.23
C PHE A 114 -21.60 -20.08 17.41
N ASN A 115 -22.18 -18.93 17.79
CA ASN A 115 -23.03 -18.84 18.97
C ASN A 115 -24.55 -18.92 18.70
N THR A 116 -25.00 -19.32 17.50
CA THR A 116 -26.45 -19.44 17.17
C THR A 116 -27.04 -20.85 17.26
N LYS A 117 -26.35 -21.82 17.90
CA LYS A 117 -26.97 -23.12 18.24
C LYS A 117 -26.69 -23.55 19.68
N LYS A 118 -27.34 -22.88 20.62
CA LYS A 118 -27.72 -23.47 21.91
C LYS A 118 -29.06 -22.90 22.34
N GLY A 119 -30.13 -23.62 22.01
CA GLY A 119 -31.52 -23.32 22.30
C GLY A 119 -32.40 -24.34 21.63
#